data_AF-A0A917FDL9-F1
#
_entry.id   AF-A0A917FDL9-F1
#
_cell.length_a   1.000
_cell.length_b   1.000
_cell.length_c   1.000
_cell.angle_alpha   90.00
_cell.angle_beta   90.00
_cell.angle_gamma   90.00
#
_symmetry.space_group_name_H-M   'P 1'
#
loop_
_entity.id
_entity.type
_entity.pdbx_description
1 polymer ?
#
loop_
_entity_poly.entity_id
_entity_poly.type
_entity_poly.pdbx_seq_one_letter_code
_entity_poly.pdbx_strand_id
1 'polypeptide(L)'
;MNLPRLKGELLRRWPMTSLLDIMKETDLRIGFTEQFKTVANREILDRETLQKRLILSLYGLGTNTGLKRVSAGDHGESYKDLLYVRHKFIHKDNLRNAIADVVNHIFKVRMQEVWGEGTTS
;
A
#
# COMPACT_ATOMS: atom_id res chain seq x y z
N MET A 1 -2.82 -33.45 -8.24
CA MET A 1 -2.06 -32.35 -7.60
C MET A 1 -2.39 -32.34 -6.11
N ASN A 2 -1.40 -32.50 -5.23
CA ASN A 2 -1.65 -32.62 -3.78
C ASN A 2 -1.69 -31.22 -3.14
N LEU A 3 -2.90 -30.66 -3.00
CA LEU A 3 -3.15 -29.31 -2.52
C LEU A 3 -2.49 -29.00 -1.15
N PRO A 4 -2.49 -29.90 -0.15
CA PRO A 4 -1.70 -29.76 1.08
C PRO A 4 -0.20 -29.50 0.85
N ARG A 5 0.44 -30.25 -0.06
CA ARG A 5 1.86 -30.07 -0.37
C ARG A 5 2.13 -28.70 -1.01
N LEU A 6 1.25 -28.26 -1.90
CA LEU A 6 1.33 -26.93 -2.51
C LEU A 6 1.18 -25.83 -1.45
N LYS A 7 0.17 -25.94 -0.57
CA LYS A 7 -0.01 -24.99 0.55
C LYS A 7 1.21 -24.94 1.47
N GLY A 8 1.82 -26.10 1.76
CA GLY A 8 3.05 -26.17 2.55
C GLY A 8 4.23 -25.45 1.90
N GLU A 9 4.44 -25.64 0.60
CA GLU A 9 5.49 -24.94 -0.14
C GLU A 9 5.20 -23.43 -0.28
N LEU A 10 3.94 -23.03 -0.43
CA LEU A 10 3.54 -21.62 -0.43
C LEU A 10 3.88 -20.96 0.90
N LEU A 11 3.48 -21.55 2.03
CA LEU A 11 3.78 -21.02 3.37
C LEU A 11 5.28 -21.02 3.68
N ARG A 12 6.03 -21.98 3.14
CA ARG A 12 7.49 -22.03 3.30
C ARG A 12 8.20 -20.92 2.52
N ARG A 13 7.74 -20.62 1.30
CA ARG A 13 8.34 -19.59 0.43
C ARG A 13 7.86 -18.18 0.75
N TRP A 14 6.59 -18.06 1.09
CA TRP A 14 5.91 -16.85 1.50
C TRP A 14 5.26 -17.11 2.86
N PRO A 15 6.03 -16.98 3.97
CA PRO A 15 5.45 -17.02 5.30
C PRO A 15 4.36 -15.95 5.41
N MET A 16 3.49 -16.02 6.43
CA MET A 16 2.40 -15.04 6.64
C MET A 16 2.94 -13.59 6.64
N THR A 17 3.00 -12.97 5.46
CA THR A 17 3.49 -11.62 5.25
C THR A 17 2.40 -10.65 5.67
N SER A 18 2.75 -9.67 6.50
CA SER A 18 1.79 -8.63 6.90
C SER A 18 1.30 -7.88 5.67
N LEU A 19 0.01 -7.57 5.60
CA LEU A 19 -0.52 -6.69 4.57
C LEU A 19 0.20 -5.33 4.56
N LEU A 20 0.66 -4.85 5.73
CA LEU A 20 1.47 -3.65 5.83
C LEU A 20 2.81 -3.80 5.10
N ASP A 21 3.46 -4.97 5.19
CA ASP A 21 4.70 -5.27 4.48
C ASP A 21 4.46 -5.35 2.97
N ILE A 22 3.34 -5.96 2.55
CA ILE A 22 2.94 -5.98 1.13
C ILE A 22 2.73 -4.56 0.60
N MET A 23 2.07 -3.68 1.38
CA MET A 23 1.88 -2.29 0.99
C MET A 23 3.21 -1.54 0.89
N LYS A 24 4.11 -1.71 1.88
CA LYS A 24 5.46 -1.13 1.85
C LYS A 24 6.25 -1.61 0.63
N GLU A 25 6.30 -2.91 0.38
CA GLU A 25 7.02 -3.50 -0.75
C GLU A 25 6.43 -3.04 -2.09
N THR A 26 5.11 -2.90 -2.18
CA THR A 26 4.45 -2.35 -3.38
C THR A 26 4.92 -0.93 -3.62
N ASP A 27 4.95 -0.09 -2.58
CA ASP A 27 5.40 1.29 -2.71
C ASP A 27 6.89 1.40 -3.04
N LEU A 28 7.75 0.53 -2.50
CA LEU A 28 9.17 0.47 -2.86
C LEU A 28 9.38 0.14 -4.34
N ARG A 29 8.51 -0.69 -4.93
CA ARG A 29 8.63 -1.11 -6.34
C ARG A 29 8.10 -0.09 -7.33
N ILE A 30 7.00 0.59 -7.00
CA ILE A 30 6.27 1.42 -7.98
C ILE A 30 6.04 2.86 -7.53
N GLY A 31 6.34 3.20 -6.28
CA GLY A 31 6.20 4.56 -5.75
C GLY A 31 4.77 5.11 -5.78
N PHE A 32 3.74 4.29 -5.56
CA PHE A 32 2.34 4.74 -5.65
C PHE A 32 2.02 5.87 -4.66
N THR A 33 2.78 6.03 -3.57
CA THR A 33 2.65 7.15 -2.64
C THR A 33 2.98 8.51 -3.27
N GLU A 34 3.61 8.55 -4.45
CA GLU A 34 3.84 9.76 -5.25
C GLU A 34 2.53 10.40 -5.75
N GLN A 35 1.43 9.65 -5.78
CA GLN A 35 0.11 10.17 -6.16
C GLN A 35 -0.52 11.04 -5.06
N PHE A 36 -0.01 10.99 -3.83
CA PHE A 36 -0.56 11.71 -2.68
C PHE A 36 0.15 13.06 -2.49
N LYS A 37 -0.02 13.94 -3.47
CA LYS A 37 0.55 15.30 -3.48
C LYS A 37 -0.51 16.34 -3.15
N THR A 38 -0.09 17.44 -2.54
CA THR A 38 -0.92 18.63 -2.32
C THR A 38 -0.45 19.79 -3.18
N VAL A 39 -1.40 20.58 -3.70
CA VAL A 39 -1.13 21.80 -4.49
C VAL A 39 -0.52 22.92 -3.62
N ALA A 40 -0.68 22.84 -2.29
CA ALA A 40 -0.20 23.86 -1.36
C ALA A 40 1.33 23.80 -1.17
N ASN A 41 1.94 24.97 -1.36
CA ASN A 41 3.35 25.28 -1.34
C ASN A 41 4.07 24.82 -0.06
N ARG A 42 5.19 24.12 -0.24
CA ARG A 42 6.31 23.89 0.70
C ARG A 42 5.95 23.73 2.17
N GLU A 43 5.67 22.48 2.56
CA GLU A 43 5.94 22.04 3.93
C GLU A 43 7.08 21.04 3.95
N ILE A 44 7.93 21.18 4.97
CA ILE A 44 9.17 20.45 5.21
C ILE A 44 8.82 19.12 5.90
N LEU A 45 8.02 18.29 5.25
CA LEU A 45 8.02 16.86 5.57
C LEU A 45 8.95 16.22 4.56
N ASP A 46 10.03 15.62 5.05
CA ASP A 46 10.90 14.84 4.19
C ASP A 46 10.10 13.69 3.56
N ARG A 47 10.56 13.26 2.39
CA ARG A 47 9.83 12.29 1.57
C ARG A 47 9.64 10.96 2.30
N GLU A 48 10.63 10.54 3.09
CA GLU A 48 10.63 9.26 3.80
C GLU A 48 9.59 9.26 4.92
N THR A 49 9.55 10.31 5.74
CA THR A 49 8.55 10.48 6.79
C THR A 49 7.14 10.54 6.21
N LEU A 50 6.93 11.28 5.11
CA LEU A 50 5.62 11.34 4.46
C LEU A 50 5.20 9.98 3.91
N GLN A 51 6.10 9.27 3.23
CA GLN A 51 5.87 7.94 2.68
C GLN A 51 5.44 6.95 3.77
N LYS A 52 6.21 6.88 4.86
CA LYS A 52 5.91 6.02 6.01
C LYS A 52 4.53 6.30 6.60
N ARG A 53 4.20 7.58 6.83
CA ARG A 53 2.90 7.98 7.38
C ARG A 53 1.75 7.71 6.41
N LEU A 54 1.96 7.86 5.10
CA LEU A 54 0.98 7.50 4.07
C LEU A 54 0.68 6.00 4.09
N ILE A 55 1.71 5.16 4.11
CA ILE A 55 1.56 3.70 4.16
C ILE A 55 0.78 3.28 5.41
N LEU A 56 1.16 3.77 6.59
CA LEU A 56 0.46 3.49 7.85
C LEU A 56 -1.00 3.98 7.84
N SER A 57 -1.24 5.16 7.27
CA SER A 57 -2.58 5.73 7.20
C SER A 57 -3.48 4.96 6.24
N LEU A 58 -2.98 4.61 5.06
CA LEU A 58 -3.70 3.81 4.06
C LEU A 58 -3.97 2.40 4.58
N TYR A 59 -3.00 1.78 5.27
CA TYR A 59 -3.20 0.50 5.96
C TYR A 59 -4.34 0.61 6.98
N GLY A 60 -4.30 1.61 7.86
CA GLY A 60 -5.32 1.81 8.88
C GLY A 60 -6.72 2.05 8.32
N LEU A 61 -6.82 2.80 7.22
CA LEU A 61 -8.08 3.09 6.55
C LEU A 61 -8.59 1.88 5.74
N GLY A 62 -7.74 1.26 4.94
CA GLY A 62 -8.10 0.16 4.04
C GLY A 62 -8.45 -1.14 4.76
N THR A 63 -7.91 -1.35 5.96
CA THR A 63 -8.20 -2.54 6.78
C THR A 63 -9.30 -2.32 7.82
N ASN A 64 -9.88 -1.12 7.89
CA ASN A 64 -10.79 -0.70 8.97
C ASN A 64 -10.18 -0.78 10.38
N THR A 65 -8.85 -0.90 10.49
CA THR A 65 -8.13 -0.93 11.77
C THR A 65 -8.22 0.41 12.51
N GLY A 66 -8.27 1.51 11.76
CA GLY A 66 -8.32 2.88 12.26
C GLY A 66 -6.96 3.41 12.72
N LEU A 67 -6.73 4.71 12.53
CA LEU A 67 -5.44 5.35 12.78
C LEU A 67 -4.99 5.28 14.25
N LYS A 68 -5.94 5.28 15.20
CA LYS A 68 -5.64 5.22 16.64
C LYS A 68 -5.00 3.89 17.03
N ARG A 69 -5.48 2.77 16.45
CA ARG A 69 -4.89 1.45 16.70
C ARG A 69 -3.56 1.30 15.98
N VAL A 70 -3.45 1.82 14.75
CA VAL A 70 -2.18 1.83 14.02
C VAL A 70 -1.11 2.57 14.82
N SER A 71 -1.39 3.78 15.32
CA SER A 71 -0.42 4.58 16.10
C SER A 71 0.03 3.96 17.43
N ALA A 72 -0.62 2.89 17.88
CA ALA A 72 -0.17 2.14 19.07
C ALA A 72 0.94 1.14 18.75
N GLY A 73 1.31 0.97 17.47
CA GLY A 73 2.40 0.11 17.02
C GLY A 73 3.79 0.72 17.23
N ASP A 74 4.81 -0.13 17.16
CA ASP A 74 6.22 0.25 17.36
C ASP A 74 6.84 0.77 16.05
N HIS A 75 6.38 1.94 15.61
CA HIS A 75 6.91 2.64 14.43
C HIS A 75 7.21 4.11 14.69
N GLY A 76 6.98 4.62 15.90
CA GLY A 76 7.32 6.00 16.28
C GLY A 76 6.46 7.11 15.65
N GLU A 77 5.31 6.78 15.04
CA GLU A 77 4.40 7.80 14.49
C GLU A 77 3.18 7.98 15.40
N SER A 78 2.85 9.22 15.74
CA SER A 78 1.73 9.51 16.61
C SER A 78 0.39 9.47 15.86
N TYR A 79 -0.73 9.30 16.61
CA TYR A 79 -2.07 9.44 16.04
C TYR A 79 -2.27 10.80 15.34
N LYS A 80 -1.71 11.87 15.90
CA LYS A 80 -1.81 13.23 15.34
C LYS A 80 -1.11 13.33 14.00
N ASP A 81 0.05 12.70 13.85
CA ASP A 81 0.81 12.67 12.59
C ASP A 81 0.06 11.91 11.49
N LEU A 82 -0.52 10.76 11.81
CA LEU A 82 -1.30 9.98 10.86
C LEU A 82 -2.60 10.70 10.47
N LEU A 83 -3.27 11.32 11.45
CA LEU A 83 -4.47 12.11 11.21
C LEU A 83 -4.18 13.32 10.32
N TYR A 84 -3.06 13.98 10.55
CA TYR A 84 -2.56 15.08 9.71
C TYR A 84 -2.39 14.63 8.25
N VAL A 85 -1.69 13.51 8.04
CA VAL A 85 -1.44 13.00 6.69
C VAL A 85 -2.73 12.58 5.99
N ARG A 86 -3.63 11.91 6.70
CA ARG A 86 -4.97 11.58 6.18
C ARG A 86 -5.70 12.81 5.66
N HIS A 87 -5.78 13.87 6.46
CA HIS A 87 -6.55 15.06 6.07
C HIS A 87 -5.91 15.84 4.95
N LYS A 88 -4.57 15.93 4.95
CA LYS A 88 -3.85 16.79 4.01
C LYS A 88 -3.63 16.12 2.65
N PHE A 89 -3.27 14.84 2.62
CA PHE A 89 -2.77 14.18 1.40
C PHE A 89 -3.71 13.13 0.81
N ILE A 90 -4.58 12.52 1.62
CA ILE A 90 -5.45 11.42 1.20
C ILE A 90 -6.80 11.96 0.73
N HIS A 91 -6.87 12.26 -0.56
CA HIS A 91 -8.09 12.69 -1.26
C HIS A 91 -8.56 11.63 -2.24
N LYS A 92 -9.84 11.70 -2.62
CA LYS A 92 -10.48 10.72 -3.49
C LYS A 92 -9.76 10.52 -4.82
N ASP A 93 -9.29 11.60 -5.43
CA ASP A 93 -8.65 11.55 -6.75
C ASP A 93 -7.24 10.98 -6.67
N ASN A 94 -6.44 11.42 -5.69
CA ASN A 94 -5.13 10.84 -5.39
C ASN A 94 -5.22 9.33 -5.11
N LEU A 95 -6.24 8.91 -4.36
CA LEU A 95 -6.47 7.49 -4.06
C LEU A 95 -6.82 6.69 -5.31
N ARG A 96 -7.65 7.24 -6.20
CA ARG A 96 -7.97 6.58 -7.48
C ARG A 96 -6.75 6.44 -8.36
N ASN A 97 -5.91 7.48 -8.46
CA ASN A 97 -4.69 7.43 -9.23
C ASN A 97 -3.72 6.39 -8.68
N ALA A 98 -3.53 6.33 -7.35
CA ALA A 98 -2.71 5.31 -6.71
C ALA A 98 -3.21 3.88 -6.99
N ILE A 99 -4.53 3.65 -6.95
CA ILE A 99 -5.12 2.35 -7.29
C ILE A 99 -4.88 2.02 -8.77
N ALA A 100 -5.09 2.98 -9.67
CA ALA A 100 -4.85 2.80 -11.10
C ALA A 100 -3.39 2.44 -11.37
N ASP A 101 -2.43 3.10 -10.72
CA ASP A 101 -1.01 2.79 -10.82
C ASP A 101 -0.70 1.35 -10.38
N VAL A 102 -1.19 0.93 -9.21
CA VAL A 102 -1.03 -0.44 -8.71
C VAL A 102 -1.60 -1.45 -9.71
N VAL A 103 -2.83 -1.24 -10.19
CA VAL A 103 -3.51 -2.13 -11.14
C VAL A 103 -2.74 -2.21 -12.47
N ASN A 104 -2.31 -1.08 -13.02
CA ASN A 104 -1.53 -1.04 -14.26
C ASN A 104 -0.19 -1.77 -14.11
N HIS A 105 0.49 -1.64 -12.97
CA HIS A 105 1.72 -2.38 -12.69
C HIS A 105 1.49 -3.87 -12.52
N ILE A 106 0.39 -4.30 -11.90
CA ILE A 106 -0.01 -5.71 -11.85
C ILE A 106 -0.19 -6.26 -13.26
N PHE A 107 -0.91 -5.55 -14.14
CA PHE A 107 -1.11 -5.99 -15.53
C PHE A 107 0.19 -6.09 -16.31
N LYS A 108 1.14 -5.17 -16.12
CA LYS A 108 2.46 -5.22 -16.77
C LYS A 108 3.31 -6.42 -16.36
N VAL A 109 3.22 -6.85 -15.09
CA VAL A 109 4.03 -7.96 -14.55
C VAL A 109 3.33 -9.32 -14.70
N ARG A 110 2.04 -9.32 -15.02
CA ARG A 110 1.24 -10.54 -15.14
C ARG A 110 1.81 -11.46 -16.23
N MET A 111 2.10 -12.70 -15.85
CA MET A 111 2.48 -13.76 -16.79
C MET A 111 1.26 -14.16 -17.63
N GLN A 112 1.21 -13.73 -18.89
CA GLN A 112 0.12 -14.05 -19.81
C GLN A 112 -0.08 -15.57 -19.97
N GLU A 113 0.99 -16.35 -19.94
CA GLU A 113 0.94 -17.81 -20.03
C GLU A 113 0.13 -18.46 -18.89
N VAL A 114 0.16 -17.86 -17.70
CA VAL A 114 -0.54 -18.38 -16.50
C VAL A 114 -1.95 -17.83 -16.42
N TRP A 115 -2.17 -16.60 -16.90
CA TRP A 115 -3.37 -15.84 -16.57
C TRP A 115 -4.23 -15.41 -17.77
N GLY A 116 -3.81 -15.70 -19.00
CA GLY A 116 -4.46 -15.29 -20.24
C GLY A 116 -4.33 -13.79 -20.57
N GLU A 117 -4.82 -13.38 -21.74
CA GLU A 117 -4.72 -11.99 -22.23
C GLU A 117 -5.60 -11.00 -21.44
N GLY A 118 -6.56 -11.48 -20.65
CA GLY A 118 -7.38 -10.62 -19.80
C GLY A 118 -8.25 -9.62 -20.57
N THR A 119 -8.64 -9.96 -21.80
CA THR A 119 -9.72 -9.26 -22.50
C THR A 119 -11.03 -9.60 -21.82
N THR A 120 -11.54 -8.69 -20.99
CA THR A 120 -12.83 -8.86 -20.33
C THR A 120 -13.94 -9.05 -21.38
N SER A 121 -14.80 -10.05 -21.19
CA SER A 121 -16.10 -10.20 -21.87
C SER A 121 -17.17 -9.32 -21.24
#